data_AF-A0A3U8IMA4-F1
#
_entry.id   AF-A0A3U8IMA4-F1
#
_cell.length_a   1.000
_cell.length_b   1.000
_cell.length_c   1.000
_cell.angle_alpha   90.00
_cell.angle_beta   90.00
_cell.angle_gamma   90.00
#
_symmetry.space_group_name_H-M   'P 1'
#
loop_
_entity.id
_entity.type
_entity.pdbx_description
1 polymer ?
#
loop_
_entity_poly.entity_id
_entity_poly.type
_entity_poly.pdbx_seq_one_letter_code
_entity_poly.pdbx_strand_id
1 'polypeptide(L)'
;MKNLWMLLALSLFSGHALADGTMGNGSGWCQPTSGTHNFFFPLDQTITDTDENQAGKIVKESWSVGGEYSARCDCDNKDYQGVNYFTATTGDLTQKGTYSEAGSNGQQMDFYVLVAGKLEIGTETYIVGNLKQYIPVPFSAISNQDPTAGGCTGADINKMSAGNKGNVRIYITHPLVGEITIPETTIMNLYLSKTPGSSGDNIPPSVPPMAHVTMSGTITVPQSCSINAGQVIEVRLPDIEGKDIRHLGDSPQNSHVTTQVNFTCSNVADGTNLSMSLNGATDPHNPDYLKTDNENLGIRISDKYDNTIVPGGSAELPIEDYTDGKGSTEFTAAPVNTTGHVPHTGEYQATATLEIQIR
;
A
#
# COMPACT_ATOMS: atom_id res chain seq x y z
N MET A 1 9.08 22.56 86.62
CA MET A 1 9.54 23.94 86.36
C MET A 1 10.99 23.91 85.88
N LYS A 2 11.21 24.20 84.60
CA LYS A 2 12.29 25.02 84.05
C LYS A 2 12.25 24.88 82.53
N ASN A 3 11.66 25.88 81.88
CA ASN A 3 11.77 26.09 80.44
C ASN A 3 13.20 26.55 80.15
N LEU A 4 13.86 25.91 79.19
CA LEU A 4 15.07 26.43 78.57
C LEU A 4 14.84 26.45 77.06
N TRP A 5 14.74 27.67 76.53
CA TRP A 5 14.64 27.95 75.11
C TRP A 5 16.04 27.88 74.50
N MET A 6 16.21 27.16 73.39
CA MET A 6 17.43 27.25 72.60
C MET A 6 17.04 27.35 71.12
N LEU A 7 17.51 28.44 70.51
CA LEU A 7 17.31 28.83 69.12
C LEU A 7 17.87 27.76 68.18
N LEU A 8 17.03 27.27 67.26
CA LEU A 8 17.49 26.51 66.09
C LEU A 8 17.89 27.53 65.00
N ALA A 9 19.18 27.63 64.72
CA ALA A 9 19.69 28.33 63.55
C ALA A 9 19.38 27.50 62.30
N LEU A 10 18.59 28.05 61.37
CA LEU A 10 18.46 27.51 60.02
C LEU A 10 19.82 27.61 59.32
N SER A 11 20.45 26.46 59.07
CA SER A 11 21.55 26.37 58.12
C SER A 11 20.96 26.39 56.70
N LEU A 12 21.27 27.47 55.98
CA LEU A 12 21.09 27.56 54.54
C LEU A 12 21.97 26.48 53.90
N PHE A 13 21.36 25.44 53.35
CA PHE A 13 22.02 24.60 52.35
C PHE A 13 22.25 25.47 51.11
N SER A 14 23.52 25.79 50.89
CA SER A 14 24.06 26.39 49.68
C SER A 14 23.57 25.60 48.46
N GLY A 15 22.86 26.31 47.58
CA GLY A 15 22.46 25.82 46.28
C GLY A 15 23.68 25.34 45.50
N HIS A 16 23.65 24.09 45.08
CA HIS A 16 24.45 23.67 43.94
C HIS A 16 23.75 24.22 42.70
N ALA A 17 24.07 25.47 42.35
CA ALA A 17 23.85 25.94 41.00
C ALA A 17 24.80 25.11 40.13
N LEU A 18 24.29 24.04 39.54
CA LEU A 18 24.94 23.47 38.36
C LEU A 18 24.94 24.58 37.33
N ALA A 19 26.13 25.10 37.03
CA ALA A 19 26.33 26.02 35.93
C ALA A 19 25.89 25.28 34.66
N ASP A 20 24.69 25.59 34.18
CA ASP A 20 24.25 25.16 32.85
C ASP A 20 25.15 25.93 31.87
N GLY A 21 26.19 25.26 31.38
CA GLY A 21 27.17 25.87 30.49
C GLY A 21 26.43 26.37 29.26
N THR A 22 26.52 27.67 28.98
CA THR A 22 25.92 28.23 27.75
C THR A 22 26.73 27.79 26.54
N MET A 23 26.12 27.73 25.36
CA MET A 23 26.85 27.41 24.11
C MET A 23 27.87 28.50 23.69
N GLY A 24 27.98 29.59 24.45
CA GLY A 24 28.78 30.76 24.09
C GLY A 24 28.04 31.71 23.13
N ASN A 25 28.79 32.54 22.40
CA ASN A 25 28.25 33.41 21.36
C ASN A 25 28.06 32.64 20.05
N GLY A 26 27.03 33.01 19.29
CA GLY A 26 26.70 32.41 17.99
C GLY A 26 25.20 32.17 17.88
N SER A 27 24.74 31.79 16.70
CA SER A 27 23.33 31.44 16.48
C SER A 27 22.97 30.04 17.01
N GLY A 28 23.97 29.17 17.20
CA GLY A 28 23.79 27.78 17.59
C GLY A 28 23.37 26.85 16.45
N TRP A 29 22.98 27.38 15.28
CA TRP A 29 22.63 26.58 14.11
C TRP A 29 23.85 25.83 13.56
N CYS A 30 23.61 24.61 13.10
CA CYS A 30 24.64 23.76 12.54
C CYS A 30 24.47 23.61 11.03
N GLN A 31 25.60 23.47 10.35
CA GLN A 31 25.69 23.31 8.90
C GLN A 31 26.49 22.05 8.57
N PRO A 32 26.15 21.36 7.46
CA PRO A 32 26.92 20.20 7.03
C PRO A 32 28.31 20.61 6.54
N THR A 33 29.31 19.80 6.88
CA THR A 33 30.71 20.04 6.47
C THR A 33 31.03 19.56 5.06
N SER A 34 30.25 18.61 4.53
CA SER A 34 30.45 17.95 3.22
C SER A 34 29.22 18.04 2.32
N GLY A 35 28.38 19.06 2.52
CA GLY A 35 27.06 19.18 1.88
C GLY A 35 25.98 18.38 2.60
N THR A 36 24.71 18.68 2.29
CA THR A 36 23.55 18.00 2.87
C THR A 36 23.60 16.51 2.55
N HIS A 37 23.44 15.68 3.58
CA HIS A 37 23.41 14.22 3.42
C HIS A 37 22.04 13.75 2.90
N ASN A 38 22.04 12.85 1.92
CA ASN A 38 20.80 12.25 1.41
C ASN A 38 20.56 10.87 2.03
N PHE A 39 19.43 10.70 2.72
CA PHE A 39 18.87 9.39 3.02
C PHE A 39 17.79 9.05 2.00
N PHE A 40 18.12 8.17 1.07
CA PHE A 40 17.17 7.68 0.07
C PHE A 40 16.54 6.36 0.52
N PHE A 41 15.23 6.21 0.33
CA PHE A 41 14.58 4.91 0.38
C PHE A 41 13.63 4.69 -0.81
N PRO A 42 13.65 3.50 -1.45
CA PRO A 42 12.70 3.17 -2.50
C PRO A 42 11.34 2.80 -1.92
N LEU A 43 10.28 3.10 -2.67
CA LEU A 43 8.92 2.69 -2.36
C LEU A 43 8.35 1.89 -3.53
N ASP A 44 8.29 0.57 -3.39
CA ASP A 44 7.63 -0.30 -4.36
C ASP A 44 6.54 -1.10 -3.67
N GLN A 45 5.28 -0.85 -4.05
CA GLN A 45 4.10 -1.42 -3.43
C GLN A 45 3.16 -2.01 -4.46
N THR A 46 2.47 -3.09 -4.09
CA THR A 46 1.42 -3.70 -4.91
C THR A 46 0.16 -3.87 -4.09
N ILE A 47 -0.96 -3.31 -4.55
CA ILE A 47 -2.26 -3.40 -3.90
C ILE A 47 -3.15 -4.30 -4.73
N THR A 48 -3.29 -5.56 -4.31
CA THR A 48 -4.09 -6.57 -5.01
C THR A 48 -5.54 -6.62 -4.54
N ASP A 49 -5.81 -6.17 -3.31
CA ASP A 49 -7.14 -6.17 -2.73
C ASP A 49 -7.87 -4.85 -3.05
N THR A 50 -9.06 -4.94 -3.63
CA THR A 50 -9.91 -3.75 -3.91
C THR A 50 -10.21 -3.00 -2.64
N ASP A 51 -10.43 -3.70 -1.53
CA ASP A 51 -10.79 -3.06 -0.28
C ASP A 51 -9.67 -2.14 0.18
N GLU A 52 -8.40 -2.52 -0.02
CA GLU A 52 -7.23 -1.70 0.28
C GLU A 52 -6.92 -0.63 -0.77
N ASN A 53 -7.57 -0.66 -1.94
CA ASN A 53 -7.48 0.35 -2.99
C ASN A 53 -8.71 1.29 -3.00
N GLN A 54 -8.97 1.93 -1.86
CA GLN A 54 -10.09 2.86 -1.71
C GLN A 54 -9.63 4.20 -1.15
N ALA A 55 -10.40 5.25 -1.46
CA ALA A 55 -10.24 6.53 -0.79
C ALA A 55 -10.36 6.33 0.73
N GLY A 56 -9.40 6.84 1.50
CA GLY A 56 -9.37 6.61 2.94
C GLY A 56 -8.32 5.60 3.42
N LYS A 57 -7.78 4.76 2.52
CA LYS A 57 -6.81 3.74 2.88
C LYS A 57 -5.40 4.29 3.02
N ILE A 58 -4.61 3.64 3.88
CA ILE A 58 -3.25 4.05 4.24
C ILE A 58 -2.27 2.92 3.92
N VAL A 59 -1.29 3.20 3.07
CA VAL A 59 -0.11 2.36 2.87
C VAL A 59 0.97 2.82 3.84
N LYS A 60 1.46 1.92 4.69
CA LYS A 60 2.45 2.24 5.74
C LYS A 60 3.82 1.72 5.35
N GLU A 61 4.81 2.58 5.41
CA GLU A 61 6.20 2.22 5.09
C GLU A 61 7.17 2.83 6.10
N SER A 62 8.38 2.31 6.12
CA SER A 62 9.43 2.80 7.02
C SER A 62 10.79 2.74 6.36
N TRP A 63 11.69 3.63 6.77
CA TRP A 63 13.07 3.59 6.36
C TRP A 63 13.98 3.47 7.58
N SER A 64 15.09 2.77 7.38
CA SER A 64 16.18 2.63 8.33
C SER A 64 17.46 2.42 7.54
N VAL A 65 18.01 3.52 7.02
CA VAL A 65 19.15 3.50 6.10
C VAL A 65 20.44 3.77 6.86
N GLY A 66 21.53 3.10 6.48
CA GLY A 66 22.85 3.42 7.02
C GLY A 66 23.37 4.74 6.48
N GLY A 67 24.24 5.42 7.21
CA GLY A 67 24.83 6.67 6.76
C GLY A 67 25.22 7.56 7.92
N GLU A 68 26.38 8.18 7.78
CA GLU A 68 26.89 9.14 8.75
C GLU A 68 27.31 10.41 8.02
N TYR A 69 27.04 11.55 8.62
CA TYR A 69 27.47 12.85 8.13
C TYR A 69 28.06 13.68 9.28
N SER A 70 28.70 14.79 8.93
CA SER A 70 29.39 15.62 9.91
C SER A 70 28.90 17.06 9.85
N ALA A 71 28.72 17.67 11.02
CA ALA A 71 28.19 19.02 11.19
C ALA A 71 29.19 19.95 11.87
N ARG A 72 29.08 21.24 11.58
CA ARG A 72 29.72 22.31 12.35
C ARG A 72 28.68 23.30 12.82
N CYS A 73 28.69 23.61 14.11
CA CYS A 73 27.74 24.54 14.72
C CYS A 73 28.35 25.93 14.89
N ASP A 74 27.53 26.96 14.71
CA ASP A 74 27.91 28.36 14.93
C ASP A 74 27.85 28.71 16.42
N CYS A 75 28.97 28.48 17.11
CA CYS A 75 29.14 28.81 18.52
C CYS A 75 30.62 28.81 18.95
N ASP A 76 30.95 29.49 20.06
CA ASP A 76 32.34 29.71 20.52
C ASP A 76 32.75 29.03 21.86
N ASN A 77 31.82 28.39 22.59
CA ASN A 77 32.16 27.60 23.76
C ASN A 77 32.64 26.17 23.40
N LYS A 78 33.96 25.93 23.52
CA LYS A 78 34.60 24.62 23.32
C LYS A 78 34.23 23.58 24.38
N ASP A 79 33.90 24.02 25.59
CA ASP A 79 33.60 23.16 26.73
C ASP A 79 32.11 22.84 26.85
N TYR A 80 31.27 23.46 26.02
CA TYR A 80 29.85 23.16 25.99
C TYR A 80 29.64 21.68 25.69
N GLN A 81 28.79 21.04 26.49
CA GLN A 81 28.24 19.71 26.26
C GLN A 81 26.76 19.84 26.57
N GLY A 82 25.90 19.49 25.62
CA GLY A 82 24.48 19.68 25.81
C GLY A 82 23.63 19.01 24.76
N VAL A 83 22.33 19.21 24.93
CA VAL A 83 21.30 18.64 24.07
C VAL A 83 21.37 19.22 22.66
N ASN A 84 20.89 18.44 21.70
CA ASN A 84 20.68 18.87 20.32
C ASN A 84 19.20 19.15 20.12
N TYR A 85 18.89 20.26 19.44
CA TYR A 85 17.55 20.63 19.01
C TYR A 85 17.41 20.39 17.51
N PHE A 86 16.37 19.68 17.11
CA PHE A 86 16.08 19.33 15.73
C PHE A 86 14.86 20.10 15.23
N THR A 87 14.93 20.53 13.99
CA THR A 87 13.80 21.11 13.24
C THR A 87 13.69 20.35 11.93
N ALA A 88 12.48 19.98 11.52
CA ALA A 88 12.23 19.32 10.24
C ALA A 88 11.15 20.04 9.45
N THR A 89 11.35 20.13 8.13
CA THR A 89 10.39 20.70 7.17
C THR A 89 10.07 19.65 6.10
N THR A 90 8.98 19.83 5.36
CA THR A 90 8.43 18.84 4.43
C THR A 90 9.13 18.74 3.07
N GLY A 91 10.24 19.46 2.88
CA GLY A 91 11.00 19.40 1.62
C GLY A 91 10.23 19.94 0.42
N ASP A 92 10.11 19.11 -0.61
CA ASP A 92 9.42 19.43 -1.87
C ASP A 92 7.89 19.43 -1.72
N LEU A 93 7.38 18.88 -0.61
CA LEU A 93 5.95 18.79 -0.31
C LEU A 93 5.42 20.14 0.21
N THR A 94 5.17 21.08 -0.71
CA THR A 94 4.76 22.46 -0.37
C THR A 94 3.25 22.61 -0.13
N GLN A 95 2.44 21.66 -0.61
CA GLN A 95 0.99 21.71 -0.51
C GLN A 95 0.50 20.80 0.62
N LYS A 96 -0.10 21.40 1.65
CA LYS A 96 -0.81 20.64 2.68
C LYS A 96 -1.99 19.91 2.04
N GLY A 97 -2.13 18.63 2.40
CA GLY A 97 -3.19 17.76 1.96
C GLY A 97 -4.50 18.01 2.73
N THR A 98 -5.42 17.09 2.55
CA THR A 98 -6.76 17.10 3.15
C THR A 98 -6.86 16.19 4.38
N TYR A 99 -5.94 15.25 4.55
CA TYR A 99 -5.95 14.28 5.62
C TYR A 99 -4.98 14.62 6.77
N SER A 100 -5.31 14.16 7.97
CA SER A 100 -4.45 14.22 9.15
C SER A 100 -4.86 13.12 10.13
N GLU A 101 -3.91 12.56 10.87
CA GLU A 101 -4.18 11.56 11.92
C GLU A 101 -3.20 11.69 13.09
N ALA A 102 -3.31 10.83 14.10
CA ALA A 102 -2.33 10.76 15.17
C ALA A 102 -1.05 10.02 14.71
N GLY A 103 0.11 10.66 14.92
CA GLY A 103 1.43 10.05 14.80
C GLY A 103 1.70 9.02 15.90
N SER A 104 2.85 8.35 15.82
CA SER A 104 3.21 7.27 16.74
C SER A 104 3.36 7.73 18.20
N ASN A 105 3.60 9.01 18.44
CA ASN A 105 3.67 9.63 19.76
C ASN A 105 2.34 10.29 20.21
N GLY A 106 1.26 10.12 19.44
CA GLY A 106 -0.05 10.72 19.70
C GLY A 106 -0.19 12.19 19.28
N GLN A 107 0.86 12.83 18.76
CA GLN A 107 0.76 14.17 18.18
C GLN A 107 0.06 14.13 16.82
N GLN A 108 -0.56 15.23 16.41
CA GLN A 108 -1.17 15.33 15.09
C GLN A 108 -0.09 15.26 14.00
N MET A 109 -0.31 14.41 13.02
CA MET A 109 0.46 14.27 11.79
C MET A 109 -0.39 14.75 10.63
N ASP A 110 0.01 15.89 10.05
CA ASP A 110 -0.59 16.42 8.85
C ASP A 110 -0.04 15.71 7.61
N PHE A 111 -0.87 15.55 6.58
CA PHE A 111 -0.46 14.97 5.31
C PHE A 111 -0.25 16.07 4.28
N TYR A 112 0.61 15.79 3.31
CA TYR A 112 0.95 16.70 2.22
C TYR A 112 0.78 16.00 0.88
N VAL A 113 0.47 16.75 -0.17
CA VAL A 113 0.22 16.17 -1.50
C VAL A 113 1.50 15.55 -2.06
N LEU A 114 1.50 14.23 -2.23
CA LEU A 114 2.61 13.47 -2.81
C LEU A 114 2.43 13.31 -4.31
N VAL A 115 1.24 12.88 -4.74
CA VAL A 115 0.84 12.80 -6.15
C VAL A 115 -0.54 13.44 -6.28
N ALA A 116 -0.60 14.56 -7.01
CA ALA A 116 -1.81 15.36 -7.14
C ALA A 116 -3.03 14.51 -7.54
N GLY A 117 -4.11 14.60 -6.74
CA GLY A 117 -5.36 13.89 -6.97
C GLY A 117 -5.30 12.37 -6.74
N LYS A 118 -4.20 11.83 -6.22
CA LYS A 118 -4.03 10.39 -5.99
C LYS A 118 -3.54 10.08 -4.58
N LEU A 119 -2.41 10.65 -4.17
CA LEU A 119 -1.71 10.27 -2.95
C LEU A 119 -1.36 11.50 -2.10
N GLU A 120 -1.59 11.41 -0.80
CA GLU A 120 -1.02 12.31 0.21
C GLU A 120 -0.08 11.52 1.13
N ILE A 121 0.87 12.18 1.79
CA ILE A 121 1.86 11.54 2.65
C ILE A 121 2.01 12.26 3.99
N GLY A 122 1.97 11.49 5.08
CA GLY A 122 2.39 11.89 6.41
C GLY A 122 3.75 11.26 6.72
N THR A 123 4.65 12.03 7.33
CA THR A 123 6.03 11.60 7.62
C THR A 123 6.33 11.78 9.10
N GLU A 124 6.97 10.81 9.74
CA GLU A 124 7.52 10.92 11.09
C GLU A 124 8.97 10.42 11.11
N THR A 125 9.86 11.12 11.81
CA THR A 125 11.28 10.73 11.93
C THR A 125 11.64 10.42 13.37
N TYR A 126 12.56 9.48 13.57
CA TYR A 126 13.00 9.05 14.89
C TYR A 126 14.08 9.98 15.44
N ILE A 127 13.83 10.58 16.61
CA ILE A 127 14.80 11.37 17.34
C ILE A 127 15.43 10.51 18.45
N VAL A 128 16.75 10.30 18.33
CA VAL A 128 17.59 9.54 19.27
C VAL A 128 17.84 10.32 20.57
N GLY A 129 18.85 9.93 21.36
CA GLY A 129 19.14 10.53 22.67
C GLY A 129 18.29 9.91 23.77
N ASN A 130 17.87 10.73 24.74
CA ASN A 130 16.95 10.28 25.79
C ASN A 130 15.47 10.42 25.38
N LEU A 131 15.18 11.20 24.33
CA LEU A 131 13.81 11.36 23.81
C LEU A 131 13.27 10.04 23.23
N LYS A 132 14.00 9.41 22.30
CA LYS A 132 13.68 8.08 21.73
C LYS A 132 12.27 7.96 21.14
N GLN A 133 11.81 8.97 20.41
CA GLN A 133 10.45 9.04 19.86
C GLN A 133 10.43 9.32 18.36
N TYR A 134 9.37 8.86 17.69
CA TYR A 134 9.01 9.34 16.37
C TYR A 134 8.23 10.64 16.50
N ILE A 135 8.65 11.65 15.74
CA ILE A 135 8.05 12.98 15.74
C ILE A 135 7.47 13.26 14.35
N PRO A 136 6.17 13.61 14.24
CA PRO A 136 5.56 14.02 12.98
C PRO A 136 6.25 15.24 12.36
N VAL A 137 6.57 15.16 11.07
CA VAL A 137 7.10 16.26 10.27
C VAL A 137 5.94 17.07 9.70
N PRO A 138 5.98 18.41 9.72
CA PRO A 138 7.07 19.26 10.21
C PRO A 138 7.06 19.47 11.73
N PHE A 139 8.22 19.77 12.31
CA PHE A 139 8.37 20.17 13.71
C PHE A 139 9.53 21.15 13.89
N SER A 140 9.55 21.87 15.02
CA SER A 140 10.63 22.80 15.33
C SER A 140 11.16 22.67 16.74
N ALA A 141 12.48 22.84 16.89
CA ALA A 141 13.20 22.91 18.16
C ALA A 141 12.92 21.74 19.12
N ILE A 142 12.83 20.51 18.60
CA ILE A 142 12.65 19.30 19.42
C ILE A 142 14.00 18.84 19.96
N SER A 143 14.13 18.80 21.29
CA SER A 143 15.33 18.33 21.96
C SER A 143 15.44 16.80 21.93
N ASN A 144 16.63 16.27 21.64
CA ASN A 144 16.94 14.85 21.85
C ASN A 144 17.10 14.46 23.33
N GLN A 145 17.06 15.44 24.25
CA GLN A 145 17.17 15.27 25.70
C GLN A 145 18.46 14.58 26.16
N ASP A 146 19.48 14.52 25.31
CA ASP A 146 20.76 13.89 25.63
C ASP A 146 21.79 14.96 25.99
N PRO A 147 22.15 15.13 27.28
CA PRO A 147 23.10 16.15 27.71
C PRO A 147 24.54 15.84 27.26
N THR A 148 24.78 14.66 26.66
CA THR A 148 26.09 14.22 26.17
C THR A 148 26.22 14.32 24.65
N ALA A 149 25.25 14.92 23.95
CA ALA A 149 25.14 14.92 22.50
C ALA A 149 26.15 15.83 21.75
N GLY A 150 27.27 16.16 22.38
CA GLY A 150 28.43 16.78 21.79
C GLY A 150 28.54 18.30 21.99
N GLY A 151 29.74 18.81 21.75
CA GLY A 151 30.10 20.21 22.01
C GLY A 151 29.93 21.17 20.84
N CYS A 152 30.29 22.43 21.09
CA CYS A 152 29.99 23.56 20.20
C CYS A 152 31.14 23.94 19.26
N THR A 153 32.34 24.13 19.80
CA THR A 153 33.42 24.81 19.06
C THR A 153 34.62 23.91 18.81
N GLY A 154 35.07 23.87 17.55
CA GLY A 154 36.36 23.28 17.16
C GLY A 154 36.39 21.76 16.99
N ALA A 155 35.30 21.06 17.31
CA ALA A 155 35.10 19.66 16.94
C ALA A 155 33.93 19.60 15.95
N ASP A 156 34.21 19.20 14.71
CA ASP A 156 33.12 18.76 13.84
C ASP A 156 32.36 17.65 14.57
N ILE A 157 31.03 17.76 14.63
CA ILE A 157 30.19 16.68 15.15
C ILE A 157 30.26 15.59 14.09
N ASN A 158 31.19 14.68 14.28
CA ASN A 158 31.42 13.56 13.38
C ASN A 158 30.44 12.44 13.72
N LYS A 159 30.02 11.67 12.72
CA LYS A 159 29.16 10.49 12.88
C LYS A 159 27.72 10.79 13.30
N MET A 160 27.13 11.84 12.74
CA MET A 160 25.70 12.08 12.89
C MET A 160 24.90 11.14 11.98
N SER A 161 23.83 10.55 12.52
CA SER A 161 22.90 9.71 11.77
C SER A 161 21.45 10.20 11.86
N ALA A 162 21.20 11.41 12.38
CA ALA A 162 19.83 11.90 12.54
C ALA A 162 19.15 12.03 11.16
N GLY A 163 17.90 11.57 11.05
CA GLY A 163 17.16 11.47 9.78
C GLY A 163 17.24 10.09 9.11
N ASN A 164 18.12 9.20 9.57
CA ASN A 164 18.31 7.89 8.95
C ASN A 164 17.18 6.87 9.21
N LYS A 165 16.25 7.21 10.09
CA LYS A 165 15.14 6.35 10.50
C LYS A 165 13.83 7.13 10.63
N GLY A 166 12.74 6.55 10.14
CA GLY A 166 11.41 7.13 10.24
C GLY A 166 10.34 6.25 9.58
N ASN A 167 9.10 6.72 9.64
CA ASN A 167 7.96 6.08 9.00
C ASN A 167 7.25 7.07 8.07
N VAL A 168 6.67 6.53 7.00
CA VAL A 168 5.73 7.27 6.14
C VAL A 168 4.40 6.55 6.12
N ARG A 169 3.34 7.33 5.93
CA ARG A 169 1.97 6.84 5.75
C ARG A 169 1.41 7.54 4.53
N ILE A 170 1.00 6.76 3.54
CA ILE A 170 0.56 7.25 2.25
C ILE A 170 -0.94 7.05 2.18
N TYR A 171 -1.67 8.15 2.14
CA TYR A 171 -3.12 8.22 2.08
C TYR A 171 -3.59 8.18 0.63
N ILE A 172 -4.45 7.21 0.31
CA ILE A 172 -5.10 7.09 -0.98
C ILE A 172 -6.30 8.05 -0.98
N THR A 173 -6.22 9.08 -1.82
CA THR A 173 -7.32 10.06 -1.98
C THR A 173 -8.40 9.57 -2.94
N HIS A 174 -8.02 8.75 -3.91
CA HIS A 174 -8.89 8.17 -4.94
C HIS A 174 -8.39 6.77 -5.28
N PRO A 175 -9.29 5.81 -5.59
CA PRO A 175 -8.90 4.49 -6.08
C PRO A 175 -7.89 4.60 -7.23
N LEU A 176 -6.81 3.84 -7.12
CA LEU A 176 -5.72 3.83 -8.08
C LEU A 176 -6.00 2.78 -9.16
N VAL A 177 -5.44 2.98 -10.35
CA VAL A 177 -5.57 2.06 -11.48
C VAL A 177 -4.21 1.91 -12.14
N GLY A 178 -3.78 0.67 -12.35
CA GLY A 178 -2.50 0.37 -12.98
C GLY A 178 -1.32 0.80 -12.11
N GLU A 179 -0.29 1.36 -12.74
CA GLU A 179 0.94 1.78 -12.07
C GLU A 179 0.94 3.29 -11.80
N ILE A 180 1.25 3.66 -10.55
CA ILE A 180 1.38 5.04 -10.10
C ILE A 180 2.84 5.30 -9.75
N THR A 181 3.53 6.07 -10.60
CA THR A 181 4.92 6.47 -10.36
C THR A 181 4.99 7.65 -9.40
N ILE A 182 5.85 7.54 -8.40
CA ILE A 182 6.24 8.62 -7.49
C ILE A 182 7.64 9.09 -7.90
N PRO A 183 7.78 10.32 -8.43
CA PRO A 183 9.08 10.86 -8.77
C PRO A 183 9.95 11.05 -7.53
N GLU A 184 11.26 11.17 -7.71
CA GLU A 184 12.17 11.51 -6.61
C GLU A 184 11.70 12.79 -5.91
N THR A 185 11.30 12.64 -4.65
CA THR A 185 10.66 13.68 -3.85
C THR A 185 11.36 13.76 -2.50
N THR A 186 11.79 14.96 -2.12
CA THR A 186 12.30 15.24 -0.78
C THR A 186 11.12 15.39 0.17
N ILE A 187 10.94 14.44 1.09
CA ILE A 187 9.82 14.43 2.04
C ILE A 187 10.17 15.03 3.40
N MET A 188 11.47 15.22 3.67
CA MET A 188 11.96 15.82 4.89
C MET A 188 13.30 16.52 4.67
N ASN A 189 13.42 17.75 5.14
CA ASN A 189 14.71 18.42 5.39
C ASN A 189 14.90 18.55 6.90
N LEU A 190 16.04 18.08 7.42
CA LEU A 190 16.38 18.09 8.84
C LEU A 190 17.48 19.12 9.15
N TYR A 191 17.26 19.90 10.19
CA TYR A 191 18.16 20.92 10.70
C TYR A 191 18.54 20.64 12.15
N LEU A 192 19.68 21.16 12.56
CA LEU A 192 20.24 20.98 13.90
C LEU A 192 20.63 22.33 14.50
N SER A 193 20.32 22.53 15.79
CA SER A 193 20.75 23.66 16.58
C SER A 193 21.20 23.23 17.98
N LYS A 194 22.11 24.01 18.58
CA LYS A 194 22.53 23.92 19.99
C LYS A 194 21.65 24.74 20.94
N THR A 195 20.66 25.46 20.41
CA THR A 195 19.64 26.16 21.21
C THR A 195 18.23 25.83 20.72
N PRO A 196 17.19 26.06 21.54
CA PRO A 196 15.79 25.88 21.14
C PRO A 196 15.30 26.95 20.13
N GLY A 197 16.20 27.52 19.31
CA GLY A 197 15.84 28.46 18.26
C GLY A 197 14.90 27.83 17.25
N SER A 198 13.79 28.50 16.96
CA SER A 198 12.78 28.07 15.99
C SER A 198 12.68 29.10 14.86
N SER A 199 12.62 28.61 13.62
CA SER A 199 12.28 29.40 12.42
C SER A 199 10.76 29.49 12.18
N GLY A 200 9.95 28.81 13.01
CA GLY A 200 8.51 28.64 12.83
C GLY A 200 8.14 27.28 12.20
N ASP A 201 6.85 26.96 12.20
CA ASP A 201 6.35 25.67 11.71
C ASP A 201 6.51 25.56 10.19
N ASN A 202 7.16 24.47 9.75
CA ASN A 202 7.50 24.22 8.35
C ASN A 202 8.28 25.34 7.64
N ILE A 203 8.99 26.19 8.39
CA ILE A 203 9.81 27.26 7.82
C ILE A 203 11.28 26.85 7.98
N PRO A 204 12.07 26.76 6.90
CA PRO A 204 13.48 26.43 7.01
C PRO A 204 14.27 27.57 7.67
N PRO A 205 15.23 27.27 8.57
CA PRO A 205 16.17 28.28 9.05
C PRO A 205 17.10 28.74 7.90
N SER A 206 17.78 29.87 8.08
CA SER A 206 18.72 30.41 7.07
C SER A 206 20.08 29.69 7.05
N VAL A 207 20.05 28.35 7.08
CA VAL A 207 21.21 27.46 6.96
C VAL A 207 20.85 26.25 6.07
N PRO A 208 21.80 25.61 5.38
CA PRO A 208 21.53 24.38 4.64
C PRO A 208 21.05 23.26 5.58
N PRO A 209 20.15 22.37 5.14
CA PRO A 209 19.77 21.20 5.92
C PRO A 209 20.97 20.29 6.16
N MET A 210 21.00 19.68 7.33
CA MET A 210 22.02 18.69 7.70
C MET A 210 21.87 17.42 6.87
N ALA A 211 20.63 16.96 6.77
CA ALA A 211 20.24 15.82 5.95
C ALA A 211 18.86 16.07 5.35
N HIS A 212 18.59 15.41 4.24
CA HIS A 212 17.25 15.28 3.70
C HIS A 212 16.91 13.81 3.50
N VAL A 213 15.61 13.51 3.51
CA VAL A 213 15.08 12.19 3.18
C VAL A 213 14.37 12.29 1.84
N THR A 214 14.82 11.50 0.88
CA THR A 214 14.22 11.40 -0.46
C THR A 214 13.60 10.03 -0.67
N MET A 215 12.55 9.98 -1.48
CA MET A 215 11.92 8.74 -1.90
C MET A 215 11.49 8.80 -3.36
N SER A 216 11.44 7.64 -3.98
CA SER A 216 10.85 7.43 -5.31
C SER A 216 10.39 5.98 -5.44
N GLY A 217 9.51 5.71 -6.38
CA GLY A 217 9.16 4.35 -6.76
C GLY A 217 7.75 4.24 -7.31
N THR A 218 7.09 3.12 -7.07
CA THR A 218 5.80 2.80 -7.69
C THR A 218 4.78 2.21 -6.71
N ILE A 219 3.51 2.53 -6.93
CA ILE A 219 2.38 1.78 -6.38
C ILE A 219 1.64 1.15 -7.55
N THR A 220 1.60 -0.18 -7.58
CA THR A 220 0.95 -0.95 -8.65
C THR A 220 -0.36 -1.55 -8.16
N VAL A 221 -1.41 -1.40 -8.94
CA VAL A 221 -2.75 -1.92 -8.67
C VAL A 221 -3.18 -2.79 -9.83
N PRO A 222 -2.85 -4.10 -9.80
CA PRO A 222 -3.22 -5.02 -10.86
C PRO A 222 -4.73 -5.31 -10.83
N GLN A 223 -5.29 -5.50 -12.01
CA GLN A 223 -6.67 -5.94 -12.19
C GLN A 223 -6.70 -7.47 -12.27
N SER A 224 -7.66 -8.09 -11.61
CA SER A 224 -7.81 -9.56 -11.64
C SER A 224 -9.26 -9.96 -11.41
N CYS A 225 -9.66 -11.13 -11.91
CA CYS A 225 -10.95 -11.73 -11.58
C CYS A 225 -10.77 -13.20 -11.18
N SER A 226 -11.62 -13.68 -10.28
CA SER A 226 -11.66 -15.06 -9.79
C SER A 226 -13.06 -15.63 -10.01
N ILE A 227 -13.14 -16.73 -10.76
CA ILE A 227 -14.39 -17.45 -11.02
C ILE A 227 -14.62 -18.42 -9.88
N ASN A 228 -15.80 -18.38 -9.28
CA ASN A 228 -16.26 -19.31 -8.23
C ASN A 228 -15.25 -19.50 -7.09
N ALA A 229 -14.57 -18.43 -6.69
CA ALA A 229 -13.48 -18.46 -5.70
C ALA A 229 -12.37 -19.49 -5.98
N GLY A 230 -12.13 -19.80 -7.27
CA GLY A 230 -11.15 -20.80 -7.71
C GLY A 230 -11.63 -22.25 -7.59
N GLN A 231 -12.90 -22.51 -7.28
CA GLN A 231 -13.46 -23.86 -7.19
C GLN A 231 -13.90 -24.38 -8.56
N VAL A 232 -13.74 -25.68 -8.76
CA VAL A 232 -14.25 -26.39 -9.94
C VAL A 232 -15.79 -26.35 -9.94
N ILE A 233 -16.36 -26.00 -11.09
CA ILE A 233 -17.80 -26.02 -11.32
C ILE A 233 -18.15 -27.42 -11.82
N GLU A 234 -18.85 -28.20 -10.99
CA GLU A 234 -19.31 -29.55 -11.35
C GLU A 234 -20.74 -29.49 -11.87
N VAL A 235 -20.95 -29.90 -13.13
CA VAL A 235 -22.27 -29.98 -13.76
C VAL A 235 -22.64 -31.45 -13.93
N ARG A 236 -23.64 -31.91 -13.17
CA ARG A 236 -24.15 -33.28 -13.26
C ARG A 236 -25.40 -33.33 -14.14
N LEU A 237 -25.23 -33.85 -15.36
CA LEU A 237 -26.33 -34.07 -16.28
C LEU A 237 -27.16 -35.29 -15.83
N PRO A 238 -28.51 -35.23 -15.90
CA PRO A 238 -29.37 -36.37 -15.61
C PRO A 238 -29.14 -37.55 -16.55
N ASP A 239 -29.53 -38.74 -16.10
CA ASP A 239 -29.53 -39.94 -16.93
C ASP A 239 -30.43 -39.75 -18.16
N ILE A 240 -29.92 -40.21 -19.30
CA ILE A 240 -30.65 -40.18 -20.58
C ILE A 240 -30.91 -41.61 -21.01
N GLU A 241 -32.14 -41.92 -21.39
CA GLU A 241 -32.41 -43.17 -22.04
C GLU A 241 -31.94 -43.10 -23.50
N GLY A 242 -31.21 -44.12 -23.96
CA GLY A 242 -30.76 -44.20 -25.35
C GLY A 242 -31.91 -44.17 -26.37
N LYS A 243 -33.17 -44.29 -25.93
CA LYS A 243 -34.34 -44.11 -26.81
C LYS A 243 -34.63 -42.67 -27.18
N ASP A 244 -34.22 -41.72 -26.34
CA ASP A 244 -34.52 -40.31 -26.46
C ASP A 244 -33.39 -39.53 -27.17
N ILE A 245 -32.25 -40.20 -27.43
CA ILE A 245 -31.05 -39.60 -28.05
C ILE A 245 -30.48 -40.44 -29.21
N ARG A 246 -31.34 -40.89 -30.13
CA ARG A 246 -30.99 -41.87 -31.18
C ARG A 246 -30.51 -41.24 -32.48
N HIS A 247 -31.08 -40.10 -32.85
CA HIS A 247 -30.87 -39.45 -34.14
C HIS A 247 -29.94 -38.25 -33.98
N LEU A 248 -29.32 -37.85 -35.10
CA LEU A 248 -28.41 -36.72 -35.14
C LEU A 248 -29.12 -35.46 -34.63
N GLY A 249 -28.52 -34.77 -33.66
CA GLY A 249 -29.07 -33.57 -33.04
C GLY A 249 -30.11 -33.81 -31.95
N ASP A 250 -30.49 -35.06 -31.65
CA ASP A 250 -31.35 -35.34 -30.50
C ASP A 250 -30.70 -34.82 -29.21
N SER A 251 -31.46 -34.07 -28.42
CA SER A 251 -31.06 -33.52 -27.11
C SER A 251 -32.29 -33.43 -26.21
N PRO A 252 -32.55 -34.45 -25.36
CA PRO A 252 -33.74 -34.49 -24.51
C PRO A 252 -33.79 -33.30 -23.54
N GLN A 253 -34.88 -32.53 -23.54
CA GLN A 253 -34.97 -31.30 -22.74
C GLN A 253 -34.81 -31.53 -21.23
N ASN A 254 -35.22 -32.70 -20.73
CA ASN A 254 -35.06 -33.10 -19.33
C ASN A 254 -33.61 -33.43 -18.93
N SER A 255 -32.68 -33.47 -19.89
CA SER A 255 -31.25 -33.67 -19.65
C SER A 255 -30.44 -32.36 -19.61
N HIS A 256 -31.10 -31.22 -19.83
CA HIS A 256 -30.45 -29.90 -19.83
C HIS A 256 -30.26 -29.41 -18.40
N VAL A 257 -29.08 -28.86 -18.09
CA VAL A 257 -28.76 -28.31 -16.77
C VAL A 257 -28.23 -26.90 -16.90
N THR A 258 -28.98 -25.93 -16.37
CA THR A 258 -28.54 -24.54 -16.25
C THR A 258 -27.73 -24.35 -14.98
N THR A 259 -26.56 -23.74 -15.12
CA THR A 259 -25.61 -23.49 -14.02
C THR A 259 -25.26 -22.01 -13.97
N GLN A 260 -25.48 -21.38 -12.82
CA GLN A 260 -25.01 -20.02 -12.55
C GLN A 260 -23.56 -20.06 -12.09
N VAL A 261 -22.75 -19.13 -12.61
CA VAL A 261 -21.33 -18.97 -12.32
C VAL A 261 -21.11 -17.57 -11.76
N ASN A 262 -20.72 -17.50 -10.49
CA ASN A 262 -20.37 -16.25 -9.84
C ASN A 262 -18.87 -15.98 -9.99
N PHE A 263 -18.49 -14.71 -10.07
CA PHE A 263 -17.09 -14.30 -10.06
C PHE A 263 -16.90 -13.00 -9.28
N THR A 264 -15.69 -12.80 -8.80
CA THR A 264 -15.27 -11.59 -8.09
C THR A 264 -14.05 -11.00 -8.75
N CYS A 265 -14.03 -9.69 -8.98
CA CYS A 265 -12.92 -8.96 -9.55
C CYS A 265 -12.32 -7.99 -8.54
N SER A 266 -11.00 -7.84 -8.62
CA SER A 266 -10.22 -6.90 -7.85
C SER A 266 -9.73 -5.75 -8.72
N ASN A 267 -9.91 -4.51 -8.25
CA ASN A 267 -9.50 -3.29 -8.96
C ASN A 267 -10.11 -3.10 -10.37
N VAL A 268 -11.28 -3.69 -10.61
CA VAL A 268 -12.04 -3.57 -11.86
C VAL A 268 -13.28 -2.73 -11.60
N ALA A 269 -13.36 -1.55 -12.22
CA ALA A 269 -14.44 -0.60 -11.99
C ALA A 269 -15.79 -1.09 -12.55
N ASP A 270 -16.89 -0.66 -11.92
CA ASP A 270 -18.24 -0.86 -12.45
C ASP A 270 -18.36 -0.32 -13.89
N GLY A 271 -19.09 -1.05 -14.74
CA GLY A 271 -19.24 -0.72 -16.15
C GLY A 271 -18.03 -1.07 -17.03
N THR A 272 -16.96 -1.66 -16.48
CA THR A 272 -15.89 -2.27 -17.29
C THR A 272 -16.49 -3.36 -18.18
N ASN A 273 -16.03 -3.45 -19.43
CA ASN A 273 -16.51 -4.46 -20.35
C ASN A 273 -15.86 -5.80 -19.98
N LEU A 274 -16.66 -6.69 -19.39
CA LEU A 274 -16.26 -8.04 -19.03
C LEU A 274 -16.94 -9.04 -19.96
N SER A 275 -16.20 -10.06 -20.34
CA SER A 275 -16.73 -11.21 -21.06
C SER A 275 -16.17 -12.51 -20.51
N MET A 276 -16.93 -13.59 -20.67
CA MET A 276 -16.48 -14.93 -20.28
C MET A 276 -16.48 -15.86 -21.49
N SER A 277 -15.32 -16.42 -21.80
CA SER A 277 -15.13 -17.37 -22.90
C SER A 277 -15.05 -18.80 -22.38
N LEU A 278 -15.41 -19.75 -23.25
CA LEU A 278 -15.33 -21.18 -22.99
C LEU A 278 -14.23 -21.79 -23.86
N ASN A 279 -13.28 -22.49 -23.25
CA ASN A 279 -12.23 -23.22 -23.94
C ASN A 279 -12.29 -24.71 -23.58
N GLY A 280 -12.12 -25.60 -24.56
CA GLY A 280 -12.19 -27.04 -24.31
C GLY A 280 -11.91 -27.85 -25.57
N ALA A 281 -11.79 -29.17 -25.43
CA ALA A 281 -11.68 -30.05 -26.58
C ALA A 281 -13.03 -30.12 -27.30
N THR A 282 -13.03 -29.87 -28.61
CA THR A 282 -14.24 -29.91 -29.44
C THR A 282 -14.56 -31.32 -29.90
N ASP A 283 -15.84 -31.65 -30.01
CA ASP A 283 -16.30 -32.93 -30.54
C ASP A 283 -15.82 -33.12 -32.00
N PRO A 284 -15.32 -34.32 -32.38
CA PRO A 284 -14.77 -34.54 -33.72
C PRO A 284 -15.80 -34.48 -34.85
N HIS A 285 -17.07 -34.70 -34.55
CA HIS A 285 -18.17 -34.76 -35.51
C HIS A 285 -18.95 -33.44 -35.58
N ASN A 286 -18.95 -32.66 -34.48
CA ASN A 286 -19.47 -31.30 -34.47
C ASN A 286 -18.62 -30.37 -33.56
N PRO A 287 -17.76 -29.51 -34.14
CA PRO A 287 -16.90 -28.61 -33.36
C PRO A 287 -17.62 -27.61 -32.46
N ASP A 288 -18.93 -27.41 -32.64
CA ASP A 288 -19.73 -26.50 -31.80
C ASP A 288 -19.90 -27.03 -30.37
N TYR A 289 -19.63 -28.32 -30.12
CA TYR A 289 -19.86 -28.99 -28.85
C TYR A 289 -18.55 -29.46 -28.20
N LEU A 290 -18.56 -29.59 -26.88
CA LEU A 290 -17.45 -30.20 -26.15
C LEU A 290 -17.40 -31.71 -26.41
N LYS A 291 -16.20 -32.21 -26.63
CA LYS A 291 -15.92 -33.64 -26.77
C LYS A 291 -16.20 -34.37 -25.47
N THR A 292 -16.89 -35.50 -25.56
CA THR A 292 -16.96 -36.48 -24.48
C THR A 292 -16.09 -37.70 -24.76
N ASP A 293 -15.99 -38.60 -23.80
CA ASP A 293 -15.48 -39.96 -23.98
C ASP A 293 -16.46 -40.89 -24.72
N ASN A 294 -17.71 -40.46 -24.96
CA ASN A 294 -18.68 -41.13 -25.81
C ASN A 294 -18.69 -40.51 -27.21
N GLU A 295 -18.16 -41.23 -28.21
CA GLU A 295 -17.99 -40.73 -29.58
C GLU A 295 -19.27 -40.24 -30.28
N ASN A 296 -20.45 -40.66 -29.80
CA ASN A 296 -21.73 -40.27 -30.37
C ASN A 296 -22.38 -39.11 -29.61
N LEU A 297 -21.75 -38.61 -28.53
CA LEU A 297 -22.26 -37.53 -27.69
C LEU A 297 -21.25 -36.37 -27.58
N GLY A 298 -21.74 -35.18 -27.87
CA GLY A 298 -21.11 -33.93 -27.48
C GLY A 298 -21.90 -33.24 -26.38
N ILE A 299 -21.27 -32.31 -25.65
CA ILE A 299 -21.98 -31.39 -24.75
C ILE A 299 -22.10 -30.02 -25.40
N ARG A 300 -23.31 -29.60 -25.70
CA ARG A 300 -23.63 -28.24 -26.10
C ARG A 300 -23.65 -27.35 -24.86
N ILE A 301 -22.90 -26.26 -24.90
CA ILE A 301 -23.00 -25.16 -23.95
C ILE A 301 -23.76 -24.02 -24.64
N SER A 302 -24.79 -23.49 -23.98
CA SER A 302 -25.52 -22.32 -24.48
C SER A 302 -25.63 -21.22 -23.43
N ASP A 303 -25.72 -19.97 -23.88
CA ASP A 303 -26.04 -18.84 -23.02
C ASP A 303 -27.53 -18.84 -22.60
N LYS A 304 -27.91 -17.85 -21.80
CA LYS A 304 -29.29 -17.61 -21.35
C LYS A 304 -30.31 -17.33 -22.47
N TYR A 305 -29.83 -17.00 -23.67
CA TYR A 305 -30.63 -16.74 -24.85
C TYR A 305 -30.68 -17.95 -25.80
N ASP A 306 -30.17 -19.11 -25.35
CA ASP A 306 -30.04 -20.35 -26.11
C ASP A 306 -29.11 -20.23 -27.35
N ASN A 307 -28.18 -19.27 -27.34
CA ASN A 307 -27.10 -19.23 -28.34
C ASN A 307 -26.00 -20.20 -27.93
N THR A 308 -25.54 -21.04 -28.86
CA THR A 308 -24.43 -21.97 -28.62
C THR A 308 -23.12 -21.22 -28.40
N ILE A 309 -22.41 -21.54 -27.31
CA ILE A 309 -21.07 -21.05 -27.00
C ILE A 309 -20.06 -22.11 -27.45
N VAL A 310 -19.48 -21.89 -28.62
CA VAL A 310 -18.51 -22.80 -29.23
C VAL A 310 -17.20 -22.81 -28.42
N PRO A 311 -16.66 -23.98 -28.02
CA PRO A 311 -15.38 -24.04 -27.32
C PRO A 311 -14.23 -23.48 -28.17
N GLY A 312 -13.53 -22.46 -27.66
CA GLY A 312 -12.50 -21.72 -28.40
C GLY A 312 -13.03 -20.81 -29.51
N GLY A 313 -14.35 -20.60 -29.57
CA GLY A 313 -15.00 -19.69 -30.50
C GLY A 313 -14.98 -18.23 -30.05
N SER A 314 -15.57 -17.35 -30.86
CA SER A 314 -15.67 -15.92 -30.55
C SER A 314 -16.90 -15.53 -29.74
N ALA A 315 -17.86 -16.44 -29.55
CA ALA A 315 -19.05 -16.20 -28.75
C ALA A 315 -18.70 -16.25 -27.26
N GLU A 316 -19.29 -15.36 -26.48
CA GLU A 316 -18.99 -15.18 -25.06
C GLU A 316 -20.27 -15.28 -24.24
N LEU A 317 -20.14 -15.81 -23.04
CA LEU A 317 -21.23 -15.82 -22.07
C LEU A 317 -21.49 -14.38 -21.59
N PRO A 318 -22.74 -13.91 -21.64
CA PRO A 318 -23.09 -12.57 -21.22
C PRO A 318 -22.91 -12.43 -19.70
N ILE A 319 -22.27 -11.35 -19.28
CA ILE A 319 -22.12 -11.00 -17.86
C ILE A 319 -23.40 -10.31 -17.37
N GLU A 320 -23.82 -10.67 -16.17
CA GLU A 320 -24.97 -10.13 -15.46
C GLU A 320 -24.55 -9.49 -14.14
N ASP A 321 -25.26 -8.40 -13.80
CA ASP A 321 -25.22 -7.75 -12.49
C ASP A 321 -23.82 -7.40 -11.96
N TYR A 322 -22.87 -7.08 -12.84
CA TYR A 322 -21.52 -6.69 -12.44
C TYR A 322 -21.52 -5.34 -11.72
N THR A 323 -21.41 -5.40 -10.39
CA THR A 323 -21.41 -4.25 -9.49
C THR A 323 -20.53 -4.55 -8.27
N ASP A 324 -19.79 -3.55 -7.80
CA ASP A 324 -18.94 -3.67 -6.60
C ASP A 324 -17.97 -4.87 -6.67
N GLY A 325 -17.34 -5.04 -7.84
CA GLY A 325 -16.38 -6.13 -8.06
C GLY A 325 -17.01 -7.53 -8.08
N LYS A 326 -18.33 -7.67 -8.15
CA LYS A 326 -19.02 -8.96 -8.17
C LYS A 326 -19.92 -9.04 -9.37
N GLY A 327 -19.93 -10.18 -10.06
CA GLY A 327 -20.85 -10.43 -11.15
C GLY A 327 -21.18 -11.90 -11.26
N SER A 328 -22.11 -12.21 -12.16
CA SER A 328 -22.44 -13.58 -12.48
C SER A 328 -22.65 -13.77 -13.98
N THR A 329 -22.69 -15.01 -14.40
CA THR A 329 -23.19 -15.42 -15.70
C THR A 329 -23.90 -16.76 -15.54
N GLU A 330 -24.60 -17.21 -16.56
CA GLU A 330 -25.21 -18.53 -16.57
C GLU A 330 -25.00 -19.20 -17.93
N PHE A 331 -24.88 -20.53 -17.89
CA PHE A 331 -24.85 -21.35 -19.09
C PHE A 331 -25.73 -22.59 -18.89
N THR A 332 -26.21 -23.16 -19.98
CA THR A 332 -26.90 -24.44 -19.99
C THR A 332 -26.04 -25.48 -20.68
N ALA A 333 -25.78 -26.59 -20.00
CA ALA A 333 -25.13 -27.76 -20.58
C ALA A 333 -26.18 -28.79 -21.00
N ALA A 334 -26.06 -29.28 -22.23
CA ALA A 334 -26.97 -30.26 -22.79
C ALA A 334 -26.21 -31.33 -23.58
N PRO A 335 -26.46 -32.63 -23.34
CA PRO A 335 -25.94 -33.70 -24.18
C PRO A 335 -26.65 -33.69 -25.54
N VAL A 336 -25.88 -33.86 -26.62
CA VAL A 336 -26.39 -33.85 -28.00
C VAL A 336 -25.79 -35.02 -28.76
N ASN A 337 -26.62 -35.76 -29.50
CA ASN A 337 -26.12 -36.78 -30.41
C ASN A 337 -25.42 -36.14 -31.62
N THR A 338 -24.15 -36.46 -31.85
CA THR A 338 -23.30 -35.84 -32.88
C THR A 338 -23.13 -36.67 -34.15
N THR A 339 -23.53 -37.95 -34.14
CA THR A 339 -23.25 -38.89 -35.25
C THR A 339 -24.52 -39.48 -35.89
N GLY A 340 -25.65 -39.44 -35.18
CA GLY A 340 -26.88 -40.16 -35.54
C GLY A 340 -26.85 -41.65 -35.21
N HIS A 341 -25.86 -42.11 -34.43
CA HIS A 341 -25.82 -43.45 -33.87
C HIS A 341 -26.21 -43.43 -32.39
N VAL A 342 -26.83 -44.52 -31.92
CA VAL A 342 -27.21 -44.64 -30.51
C VAL A 342 -25.94 -44.62 -29.64
N PRO A 343 -25.82 -43.71 -28.67
CA PRO A 343 -24.68 -43.68 -27.75
C PRO A 343 -24.52 -45.00 -27.00
N HIS A 344 -23.28 -45.42 -26.75
CA HIS A 344 -23.05 -46.59 -25.92
C HIS A 344 -23.47 -46.31 -24.47
N THR A 345 -23.94 -47.34 -23.77
CA THR A 345 -24.36 -47.23 -22.36
C THR A 345 -23.14 -47.06 -21.46
N GLY A 346 -23.21 -46.11 -20.52
CA GLY A 346 -22.15 -45.83 -19.56
C GLY A 346 -22.20 -44.39 -19.08
N GLU A 347 -21.31 -44.04 -18.16
CA GLU A 347 -21.03 -42.66 -17.82
C GLU A 347 -20.32 -41.96 -18.98
N TYR A 348 -20.50 -40.66 -19.08
CA TYR A 348 -19.77 -39.82 -20.03
C TYR A 348 -19.35 -38.52 -19.36
N GLN A 349 -18.25 -37.93 -19.81
CA GLN A 349 -17.70 -36.71 -19.23
C GLN A 349 -17.04 -35.80 -20.27
N ALA A 350 -17.09 -34.49 -20.00
CA ALA A 350 -16.38 -33.47 -20.75
C ALA A 350 -15.70 -32.50 -19.77
N THR A 351 -14.63 -31.85 -20.22
CA THR A 351 -13.93 -30.81 -19.44
C THR A 351 -13.77 -29.55 -20.29
N ALA A 352 -13.93 -28.41 -19.63
CA ALA A 352 -13.76 -27.09 -20.23
C ALA A 352 -13.22 -26.11 -19.20
N THR A 353 -12.67 -25.00 -19.69
CA THR A 353 -12.13 -23.89 -18.91
C THR A 353 -12.92 -22.64 -19.26
N LEU A 354 -13.42 -21.95 -18.23
CA LEU A 354 -14.00 -20.62 -18.36
C LEU A 354 -12.90 -19.58 -18.10
N GLU A 355 -12.85 -18.55 -18.94
CA GLU A 355 -11.87 -17.47 -18.82
C GLU A 355 -12.58 -16.11 -18.90
N ILE A 356 -12.33 -15.24 -17.91
CA ILE A 356 -12.82 -13.87 -17.91
C ILE A 356 -11.79 -12.96 -18.57
N GLN A 357 -12.25 -12.13 -19.51
CA GLN A 357 -11.46 -11.08 -20.12
C GLN A 357 -11.93 -9.71 -19.62
N ILE A 358 -10.95 -8.86 -19.26
CA ILE A 358 -11.16 -7.48 -18.83
C ILE A 358 -10.77 -6.58 -20.02
N ARG A 359 -11.68 -5.75 -20.53
CA ARG A 359 -11.49 -4.94 -21.73
C ARG A 359 -11.66 -3.44 -21.53
#